data_AF-A0ABD5MJ55-F1
#
_entry.id   AF-A0ABD5MJ55-F1
#
_cell.length_a   1.000
_cell.length_b   1.000
_cell.length_c   1.000
_cell.angle_alpha   90.00
_cell.angle_beta   90.00
_cell.angle_gamma   90.00
#
_symmetry.space_group_name_H-M   'P 1'
#
loop_
_entity.id
_entity.type
_entity.pdbx_description
1 polymer ?
#
loop_
_entity_poly.entity_id
_entity_poly.type
_entity_poly.pdbx_seq_one_letter_code
_entity_poly.pdbx_strand_id
1 'polypeptide(L)'
;MLENSLFTYYNLAVGLITGFGVFYFLFFKPTVVDYHRFLLLTVAGLILFLIGGPITELLFPSLVHWVHGVAALLVIFGLYNPLENDLRRDAWADVFLQEPIQVRQQDEWMMPIDDAILGLFHSKELILTPTIIAYNIDYSREEVNRRLSELENRGFVIKVERGKYRITELGRQYIEGSISHGPLARFWERRDHRKQP
;
A
#
# COMPACT_ATOMS: atom_id res chain seq x y z
N MET A 1 -16.52 -50.12 28.26
CA MET A 1 -15.44 -49.19 28.65
C MET A 1 -14.65 -48.92 27.38
N LEU A 2 -14.49 -47.65 26.99
CA LEU A 2 -13.64 -47.30 25.85
C LEU A 2 -12.18 -47.57 26.26
N GLU A 3 -11.56 -48.59 25.68
CA GLU A 3 -10.11 -48.83 25.85
C GLU A 3 -9.36 -47.79 25.03
N ASN A 4 -9.07 -46.65 25.65
CA ASN A 4 -8.31 -45.58 25.02
C ASN A 4 -6.83 -45.95 25.00
N SER A 5 -6.23 -45.92 23.81
CA SER A 5 -4.82 -46.22 23.65
C SER A 5 -3.94 -45.11 24.23
N LEU A 6 -2.71 -45.43 24.65
CA LEU A 6 -1.68 -44.43 24.99
C LEU A 6 -1.49 -43.40 23.86
N PHE A 7 -1.69 -43.82 22.62
CA PHE A 7 -1.61 -42.97 21.43
C PHE A 7 -2.70 -41.89 21.41
N THR A 8 -3.92 -42.19 21.84
CA THR A 8 -5.02 -41.21 21.91
C THR A 8 -4.73 -40.10 22.93
N TYR A 9 -4.15 -40.44 24.09
CA TYR A 9 -3.74 -39.43 25.08
C TYR A 9 -2.54 -38.59 24.61
N TYR A 10 -1.59 -39.22 23.91
CA TYR A 10 -0.50 -38.50 23.26
C TYR A 10 -1.02 -37.47 22.24
N ASN A 11 -1.96 -37.88 21.39
CA ASN A 11 -2.58 -36.98 20.40
C ASN A 11 -3.30 -35.81 21.06
N LEU A 12 -4.03 -36.04 22.16
CA LEU A 12 -4.66 -34.97 22.92
C LEU A 12 -3.62 -33.99 23.48
N ALA A 13 -2.54 -34.48 24.08
CA ALA A 13 -1.50 -33.64 24.67
C ALA A 13 -0.80 -32.77 23.62
N VAL A 14 -0.40 -33.37 22.49
CA VAL A 14 0.21 -32.66 21.36
C VAL A 14 -0.76 -31.65 20.76
N GLY A 15 -2.02 -32.05 20.58
CA GLY A 15 -3.10 -31.20 20.07
C GLY A 15 -3.35 -29.97 20.93
N LEU A 16 -3.38 -30.13 22.26
CA LEU A 16 -3.50 -29.01 23.21
C LEU A 16 -2.30 -28.07 23.14
N ILE A 17 -1.07 -28.59 23.19
CA ILE A 17 0.15 -27.77 23.11
C ILE A 17 0.17 -26.96 21.82
N THR A 18 -0.13 -27.61 20.70
CA THR A 18 -0.13 -26.98 19.37
C THR A 18 -1.25 -25.95 19.24
N GLY A 19 -2.45 -26.27 19.73
CA GLY A 19 -3.59 -25.34 19.75
C GLY A 19 -3.32 -24.07 20.57
N PHE A 20 -2.71 -24.22 21.76
CA PHE A 20 -2.26 -23.07 22.55
C PHE A 20 -1.18 -22.25 21.84
N GLY A 21 -0.24 -22.90 21.15
CA GLY A 21 0.77 -22.22 20.34
C GLY A 21 0.15 -21.38 19.22
N VAL A 22 -0.79 -21.95 18.46
CA VAL A 22 -1.55 -21.23 17.42
C VAL A 22 -2.31 -20.05 18.01
N PHE A 23 -2.99 -20.24 19.14
CA PHE A 23 -3.71 -19.16 19.84
C PHE A 23 -2.78 -18.04 20.31
N TYR A 24 -1.63 -18.38 20.89
CA TYR A 24 -0.62 -17.42 21.32
C TYR A 24 -0.09 -16.58 20.16
N PHE A 25 0.23 -17.21 19.02
CA PHE A 25 0.69 -16.50 17.83
C PHE A 25 -0.34 -15.50 17.31
N LEU A 26 -1.62 -15.84 17.33
CA LEU A 26 -2.70 -14.98 16.86
C LEU A 26 -2.98 -13.80 17.79
N PHE A 27 -2.86 -14.02 19.11
CA PHE A 27 -3.22 -13.01 20.10
C PHE A 27 -2.08 -12.02 20.37
N PHE A 28 -0.82 -12.47 20.34
CA PHE A 28 0.33 -11.67 20.78
C PHE A 28 1.15 -11.04 19.64
N LYS A 29 0.83 -11.32 18.37
CA LYS A 29 1.39 -10.59 17.22
C LYS A 29 0.28 -9.88 16.43
N PRO A 30 -0.21 -8.72 16.92
CA PRO A 30 -1.14 -7.87 16.18
C PRO A 30 -0.38 -7.09 15.09
N THR A 31 0.24 -7.79 14.14
CA THR A 31 0.72 -7.16 12.90
C THR A 31 -0.45 -7.07 11.95
N VAL A 32 -1.14 -5.92 12.01
CA VAL A 32 -1.99 -5.29 10.99
C VAL A 32 -2.72 -6.26 10.06
N VAL A 33 -3.99 -6.60 10.33
CA VAL A 33 -4.84 -7.17 9.27
C VAL A 33 -6.31 -6.82 9.46
N ASP A 34 -6.83 -5.96 8.58
CA ASP A 34 -8.25 -5.63 8.38
C ASP A 34 -9.12 -6.82 7.88
N TYR A 35 -8.65 -8.08 7.99
CA TYR A 35 -9.32 -9.29 7.49
C TYR A 35 -9.71 -10.28 8.60
N HIS A 36 -10.28 -9.77 9.69
CA HIS A 36 -10.57 -10.56 10.88
C HIS A 36 -11.46 -11.80 10.64
N ARG A 37 -12.43 -11.77 9.73
CA ARG A 37 -13.45 -12.84 9.64
C ARG A 37 -12.92 -14.16 9.07
N PHE A 38 -12.15 -14.10 7.98
CA PHE A 38 -11.62 -15.30 7.31
C PHE A 38 -10.47 -15.93 8.09
N LEU A 39 -9.59 -15.10 8.66
CA LEU A 39 -8.56 -15.57 9.57
C LEU A 39 -9.17 -16.28 10.78
N LEU A 40 -10.21 -15.71 11.41
CA LEU A 40 -10.90 -16.35 12.52
C LEU A 40 -11.53 -17.68 12.14
N LEU A 41 -12.09 -17.82 10.93
CA LEU A 41 -12.63 -19.09 10.42
C LEU A 41 -11.53 -20.16 10.25
N THR A 42 -10.40 -19.79 9.64
CA THR A 42 -9.24 -20.68 9.49
C THR A 42 -8.74 -21.15 10.85
N VAL A 43 -8.61 -20.24 11.80
CA VAL A 43 -8.16 -20.52 13.16
C VAL A 43 -9.16 -21.42 13.89
N ALA A 44 -10.46 -21.12 13.80
CA ALA A 44 -11.49 -21.95 14.40
C ALA A 44 -11.45 -23.39 13.86
N GLY A 45 -11.24 -23.54 12.54
CA GLY A 45 -11.04 -24.84 11.92
C GLY A 45 -9.79 -25.56 12.44
N LEU A 46 -8.65 -24.88 12.55
CA LEU A 46 -7.42 -25.46 13.09
C LEU A 46 -7.54 -25.87 14.56
N ILE A 47 -8.18 -25.06 15.39
CA ILE A 47 -8.42 -25.38 16.80
C ILE A 47 -9.38 -26.57 16.93
N LEU A 48 -10.45 -26.61 16.13
CA LEU A 48 -11.37 -27.74 16.10
C LEU A 48 -10.66 -29.03 15.66
N PHE A 49 -9.72 -28.96 14.72
CA PHE A 49 -8.91 -30.09 14.29
C PHE A 49 -7.96 -30.56 15.40
N LEU A 50 -7.15 -29.64 15.94
CA LEU A 50 -6.07 -29.94 16.89
C LEU A 50 -6.59 -30.38 18.26
N ILE A 51 -7.71 -29.82 18.73
CA ILE A 51 -8.24 -30.08 20.07
C ILE A 51 -9.54 -30.89 19.99
N GLY A 52 -10.47 -30.46 19.12
CA GLY A 52 -11.77 -31.11 18.98
C GLY A 52 -11.68 -32.55 18.44
N GLY A 53 -10.76 -32.81 17.51
CA GLY A 53 -10.51 -34.16 16.99
C GLY A 53 -10.12 -35.15 18.10
N PRO A 54 -9.02 -34.92 18.85
CA PRO A 54 -8.62 -35.80 19.95
C PRO A 54 -9.62 -35.92 21.09
N ILE A 55 -10.33 -34.83 21.45
CA ILE A 55 -11.42 -34.89 22.45
C ILE A 55 -12.56 -35.79 21.96
N THR A 56 -12.93 -35.67 20.68
CA THR A 56 -13.98 -36.50 20.08
C THR A 56 -13.54 -37.95 19.97
N GLU A 57 -12.28 -38.22 19.68
CA GLU A 57 -11.72 -39.58 19.69
C GLU A 57 -11.86 -40.25 21.07
N LEU A 58 -11.66 -39.50 22.15
CA LEU A 58 -11.78 -40.01 23.52
C LEU A 58 -13.23 -40.26 23.97
N LEU A 59 -14.16 -39.38 23.56
CA LEU A 59 -15.54 -39.39 24.07
C LEU A 59 -16.51 -40.10 23.12
N PHE A 60 -16.36 -39.87 21.81
CA PHE A 60 -17.27 -40.33 20.76
C PHE A 60 -16.49 -40.75 19.51
N PRO A 61 -15.74 -41.87 19.53
CA PRO A 61 -14.84 -42.26 18.43
C PRO A 61 -15.52 -42.34 17.07
N SER A 62 -16.80 -42.74 17.04
CA SER A 62 -17.61 -42.82 15.81
C SER A 62 -17.77 -41.47 15.08
N LEU A 63 -17.65 -40.34 15.78
CA LEU A 63 -17.83 -39.00 15.24
C LEU A 63 -16.52 -38.32 14.85
N VAL A 64 -15.36 -38.95 15.11
CA VAL A 64 -14.05 -38.33 14.92
C VAL A 64 -13.83 -37.86 13.49
N HIS A 65 -14.22 -38.66 12.49
CA HIS A 65 -14.08 -38.30 11.07
C HIS A 65 -15.01 -37.15 10.66
N TRP A 66 -16.19 -37.05 11.27
CA TRP A 66 -17.11 -35.94 11.05
C TRP A 66 -16.52 -34.62 11.57
N VAL A 67 -15.93 -34.64 12.77
CA VAL A 67 -15.28 -33.46 13.35
C VAL A 67 -14.08 -33.02 12.51
N HIS A 68 -13.25 -33.96 12.04
CA HIS A 68 -12.16 -33.64 11.11
C HIS A 68 -12.69 -33.06 9.78
N GLY A 69 -13.76 -33.61 9.23
CA GLY A 69 -14.40 -33.09 8.01
C GLY A 69 -14.92 -31.67 8.15
N VAL A 70 -15.59 -31.36 9.26
CA VAL A 70 -16.07 -30.00 9.57
C VAL A 70 -14.89 -29.03 9.77
N ALA A 71 -13.86 -29.46 10.49
CA ALA A 71 -12.65 -28.66 10.69
C ALA A 71 -11.95 -28.34 9.35
N ALA A 72 -11.81 -29.34 8.47
CA ALA A 72 -11.24 -29.15 7.14
C ALA A 72 -12.06 -28.18 6.29
N LEU A 73 -13.40 -28.25 6.34
CA LEU A 73 -14.26 -27.28 5.64
C LEU A 73 -14.05 -25.86 6.17
N LEU A 74 -13.98 -25.66 7.49
CA LEU A 74 -13.73 -24.33 8.08
C LEU A 74 -12.37 -23.76 7.66
N VAL A 75 -11.33 -24.60 7.60
CA VAL A 75 -10.01 -24.20 7.09
C VAL A 75 -10.10 -23.87 5.61
N ILE A 76 -10.75 -24.71 4.80
CA ILE A 76 -10.92 -24.46 3.36
C ILE A 76 -11.67 -23.16 3.14
N PHE A 77 -12.79 -22.91 3.83
CA PHE A 77 -13.57 -21.67 3.70
C PHE A 77 -12.85 -20.44 4.24
N GLY A 78 -12.09 -20.58 5.33
CA GLY A 78 -11.29 -19.50 5.88
C GLY A 78 -10.08 -19.15 5.01
N LEU A 79 -9.51 -20.13 4.31
CA LEU A 79 -8.48 -19.94 3.28
C LEU A 79 -9.08 -19.61 1.90
N TYR A 80 -10.37 -19.88 1.71
CA TYR A 80 -11.09 -19.60 0.47
C TYR A 80 -11.25 -18.10 0.33
N ASN A 81 -10.76 -17.61 -0.79
CA ASN A 81 -10.31 -16.26 -0.93
C ASN A 81 -11.35 -15.39 -1.67
N PRO A 82 -12.06 -14.45 -1.02
CA PRO A 82 -12.55 -13.26 -1.74
C PRO A 82 -11.45 -12.20 -1.92
N LEU A 83 -10.20 -12.45 -1.51
CA LEU A 83 -9.02 -11.60 -1.81
C LEU A 83 -8.47 -11.76 -3.24
N GLU A 84 -9.23 -12.24 -4.22
CA GLU A 84 -8.98 -11.84 -5.62
C GLU A 84 -9.76 -10.58 -6.03
N ASN A 85 -10.65 -10.05 -5.19
CA ASN A 85 -11.43 -8.86 -5.55
C ASN A 85 -10.92 -7.55 -4.91
N ASP A 86 -10.39 -7.55 -3.68
CA ASP A 86 -9.97 -6.29 -3.00
C ASP A 86 -8.46 -6.03 -2.99
N LEU A 87 -7.61 -7.06 -2.84
CA LEU A 87 -6.15 -6.82 -2.80
C LEU A 87 -5.55 -6.38 -4.15
N ARG A 88 -6.33 -6.41 -5.24
CA ARG A 88 -5.86 -6.00 -6.56
C ARG A 88 -6.38 -4.64 -7.01
N ARG A 89 -7.30 -4.00 -6.28
CA ARG A 89 -7.80 -2.66 -6.64
C ARG A 89 -7.27 -1.58 -5.70
N ASP A 90 -7.13 -1.86 -4.42
CA ASP A 90 -6.87 -0.79 -3.46
C ASP A 90 -5.39 -0.68 -3.09
N ALA A 91 -4.67 -1.80 -3.00
CA ALA A 91 -3.22 -1.77 -2.76
C ALA A 91 -2.43 -1.27 -3.98
N TRP A 92 -2.91 -1.54 -5.20
CA TRP A 92 -2.35 -0.91 -6.39
C TRP A 92 -2.73 0.56 -6.46
N ALA A 93 -3.97 0.94 -6.11
CA ALA A 93 -4.35 2.34 -6.04
C ALA A 93 -3.48 3.09 -5.01
N ASP A 94 -3.27 2.58 -3.81
CA ASP A 94 -2.44 3.22 -2.80
C ASP A 94 -0.95 3.30 -3.20
N VAL A 95 -0.41 2.28 -3.88
CA VAL A 95 0.96 2.34 -4.43
C VAL A 95 1.06 3.34 -5.61
N PHE A 96 0.02 3.42 -6.46
CA PHE A 96 -0.08 4.44 -7.51
C PHE A 96 -0.36 5.86 -6.97
N LEU A 97 -0.98 5.98 -5.79
CA LEU A 97 -1.33 7.24 -5.13
C LEU A 97 -0.24 7.74 -4.18
N GLN A 98 0.63 6.86 -3.67
CA GLN A 98 1.79 7.22 -2.85
C GLN A 98 2.94 7.81 -3.68
N GLU A 99 3.08 7.40 -4.95
CA GLU A 99 3.94 8.08 -5.92
C GLU A 99 3.17 8.44 -7.20
N PRO A 100 2.49 9.61 -7.23
CA PRO A 100 1.70 10.04 -8.37
C PRO A 100 2.58 10.54 -9.53
N ILE A 101 3.66 9.82 -9.89
CA ILE A 101 4.46 10.18 -11.08
C ILE A 101 3.68 9.85 -12.37
N GLN A 102 2.67 8.97 -12.34
CA GLN A 102 2.05 8.44 -13.56
C GLN A 102 0.56 8.79 -13.81
N VAL A 103 -0.07 9.66 -13.01
CA VAL A 103 -1.43 10.15 -13.35
C VAL A 103 -1.53 11.68 -13.26
N ARG A 104 -0.45 12.39 -13.60
CA ARG A 104 -0.55 13.83 -13.93
C ARG A 104 -0.69 13.97 -15.44
N GLN A 105 -1.59 14.84 -15.88
CA GLN A 105 -1.63 15.27 -17.28
C GLN A 105 -0.41 16.16 -17.52
N GLN A 106 0.71 15.52 -17.85
CA GLN A 106 1.93 16.20 -18.26
C GLN A 106 1.65 16.98 -19.55
N ASP A 107 2.09 18.24 -19.60
CA ASP A 107 2.09 18.98 -20.87
C ASP A 107 3.03 18.27 -21.87
N GLU A 108 2.78 18.42 -23.17
CA GLU A 108 3.56 17.75 -24.25
C GLU A 108 5.09 18.00 -24.20
N TRP A 109 5.53 19.06 -23.53
CA TRP A 109 6.95 19.43 -23.39
C TRP A 109 7.62 18.83 -22.15
N MET A 110 6.82 18.36 -21.19
CA MET A 110 7.30 17.80 -19.93
C MET A 110 7.81 16.38 -20.12
N MET A 111 8.82 16.05 -19.33
CA MET A 111 9.44 14.74 -19.29
C MET A 111 9.35 14.19 -17.87
N PRO A 112 9.48 12.86 -17.68
CA PRO A 112 9.42 12.24 -16.34
C PRO A 112 10.36 12.86 -15.30
N ILE A 113 11.52 13.36 -15.74
CA ILE A 113 12.48 14.04 -14.88
C ILE A 113 11.95 15.38 -14.32
N ASP A 114 11.10 16.11 -15.05
CA ASP A 114 10.55 17.38 -14.54
C ASP A 114 9.64 17.16 -13.35
N ASP A 115 8.82 16.10 -13.44
CA ASP A 115 7.96 15.65 -12.36
C ASP A 115 8.77 15.23 -11.13
N ALA A 116 9.88 14.53 -11.34
CA ALA A 116 10.81 14.16 -10.26
C ALA A 116 11.45 15.40 -9.61
N ILE A 117 11.88 16.38 -10.42
CA ILE A 117 12.45 17.66 -9.94
C ILE A 117 11.42 18.42 -9.10
N LEU A 118 10.20 18.59 -9.60
CA LEU A 118 9.15 19.34 -8.92
C LEU A 118 8.65 18.62 -7.66
N GLY A 119 8.49 17.30 -7.72
CA GLY A 119 8.15 16.47 -6.56
C GLY A 119 9.17 16.59 -5.43
N LEU A 120 10.46 16.62 -5.75
CA LEU A 120 11.52 16.81 -4.76
C LEU A 120 11.39 18.17 -4.05
N PHE A 121 11.12 19.26 -4.78
CA PHE A 121 10.93 20.58 -4.18
C PHE A 121 9.69 20.69 -3.29
N HIS A 122 8.58 20.05 -3.67
CA HIS A 122 7.29 20.15 -2.97
C HIS A 122 7.36 19.63 -1.53
N SER A 123 8.13 18.57 -1.30
CA SER A 123 8.17 17.86 -0.02
C SER A 123 8.35 18.74 1.23
N LYS A 124 9.16 19.82 1.15
CA LYS A 124 9.49 20.72 2.30
C LYS A 124 9.85 22.16 1.91
N GLU A 125 9.30 22.70 0.81
CA GLU A 125 9.65 24.05 0.30
C GLU A 125 11.15 24.28 0.13
N LEU A 126 11.86 23.24 -0.31
CA LEU A 126 13.32 23.21 -0.29
C LEU A 126 13.92 24.22 -1.26
N ILE A 127 15.09 24.76 -0.88
CA ILE A 127 15.98 25.48 -1.79
C ILE A 127 17.13 24.53 -2.13
N LEU A 128 17.23 24.11 -3.39
CA LEU A 128 18.15 23.06 -3.80
C LEU A 128 19.07 23.52 -4.93
N THR A 129 20.26 22.92 -4.98
CA THR A 129 21.18 23.07 -6.11
C THR A 129 20.99 21.90 -7.09
N PRO A 130 21.36 22.07 -8.37
CA PRO A 130 21.29 21.00 -9.37
C PRO A 130 22.00 19.71 -8.95
N THR A 131 23.09 19.82 -8.19
CA THR A 131 23.84 18.66 -7.69
C THR A 131 23.05 17.85 -6.67
N ILE A 132 22.39 18.53 -5.71
CA ILE A 132 21.58 17.85 -4.70
C ILE A 132 20.34 17.23 -5.34
N ILE A 133 19.72 17.93 -6.29
CA ILE A 133 18.58 17.39 -7.03
C ILE A 133 18.99 16.11 -7.75
N ALA A 134 20.02 16.18 -8.62
CA ALA A 134 20.54 15.04 -9.37
C ALA A 134 20.83 13.82 -8.49
N TYR A 135 21.45 14.03 -7.32
CA TYR A 135 21.75 12.97 -6.37
C TYR A 135 20.50 12.29 -5.79
N ASN A 136 19.41 13.03 -5.57
CA ASN A 136 18.21 12.48 -4.92
C ASN A 136 17.19 11.88 -5.90
N ILE A 137 17.28 12.20 -7.19
CA ILE A 137 16.37 11.67 -8.23
C ILE A 137 17.07 10.72 -9.22
N ASP A 138 18.33 10.34 -8.95
CA ASP A 138 19.13 9.42 -9.76
C ASP A 138 19.29 9.83 -11.24
N TYR A 139 19.38 11.14 -11.50
CA TYR A 139 19.66 11.71 -12.82
C TYR A 139 21.03 12.39 -12.87
N SER A 140 21.56 12.63 -14.09
CA SER A 140 22.79 13.38 -14.25
C SER A 140 22.59 14.86 -13.92
N ARG A 141 23.60 15.49 -13.33
CA ARG A 141 23.59 16.93 -13.02
C ARG A 141 23.41 17.80 -14.29
N GLU A 142 23.95 17.36 -15.42
CA GLU A 142 23.80 18.06 -16.70
C GLU A 142 22.35 18.07 -17.17
N GLU A 143 21.69 16.90 -17.12
CA GLU A 143 20.30 16.77 -17.50
C GLU A 143 19.38 17.58 -16.56
N VAL A 144 19.63 17.52 -15.24
CA VAL A 144 18.92 18.35 -14.26
C VAL A 144 19.09 19.84 -14.53
N ASN A 145 20.28 20.32 -14.89
CA ASN A 145 20.49 21.73 -15.24
C ASN A 145 19.67 22.16 -16.46
N ARG A 146 19.64 21.31 -17.49
CA ARG A 146 18.89 21.56 -18.70
C ARG A 146 17.39 21.66 -18.41
N ARG A 147 16.87 20.76 -17.56
CA ARG A 147 15.46 20.76 -17.14
C ARG A 147 15.10 21.91 -16.22
N LEU A 148 15.95 22.25 -15.25
CA LEU A 148 15.74 23.42 -14.40
C LEU A 148 15.65 24.71 -15.21
N SER A 149 16.45 24.85 -16.28
CA SER A 149 16.37 26.01 -17.18
C SER A 149 15.01 26.05 -17.90
N GLU A 150 14.51 24.91 -18.37
CA GLU A 150 13.20 24.82 -19.03
C GLU A 150 12.04 25.11 -18.06
N LEU A 151 12.10 24.55 -16.85
CA LEU A 151 11.12 24.78 -15.78
C LEU A 151 11.11 26.23 -15.31
N GLU A 152 12.29 26.87 -15.21
CA GLU A 152 12.44 28.28 -14.86
C GLU A 152 11.83 29.17 -15.95
N ASN A 153 12.14 28.92 -17.22
CA ASN A 153 11.59 29.65 -18.36
C ASN A 153 10.05 29.60 -18.41
N ARG A 154 9.45 28.52 -17.90
CA ARG A 154 8.00 28.30 -17.87
C ARG A 154 7.36 28.65 -16.53
N GLY A 155 8.14 29.15 -15.56
CA GLY A 155 7.66 29.64 -14.28
C GLY A 155 7.28 28.58 -13.25
N PHE A 156 7.71 27.32 -13.42
CA PHE A 156 7.47 26.24 -12.44
C PHE A 156 8.47 26.28 -11.27
N VAL A 157 9.65 26.85 -11.49
CA VAL A 157 10.68 27.09 -10.47
C VAL A 157 11.24 28.51 -10.63
N ILE A 158 11.86 29.04 -9.58
CA ILE A 158 12.63 30.29 -9.65
C ILE A 158 14.04 30.06 -9.11
N LYS A 159 14.99 30.83 -9.63
CA LYS A 159 16.31 30.96 -9.05
C LYS A 159 16.31 32.01 -7.94
N VAL A 160 16.53 31.57 -6.70
CA VAL A 160 16.58 32.46 -5.53
C VAL A 160 17.98 33.07 -5.34
N GLU A 161 19.02 32.34 -5.74
CA GLU A 161 20.41 32.77 -5.73
C GLU A 161 21.19 32.03 -6.83
N ARG A 162 22.46 32.41 -7.04
CA ARG A 162 23.33 31.74 -8.03
C ARG A 162 23.38 30.22 -7.79
N GLY A 163 22.71 29.48 -8.66
CA GLY A 163 22.71 28.01 -8.67
C GLY A 163 21.77 27.37 -7.64
N LYS A 164 20.88 28.15 -7.02
CA LYS A 164 19.88 27.66 -6.07
C LYS A 164 18.48 27.95 -6.60
N TYR A 165 17.63 26.92 -6.61
CA TYR A 165 16.28 26.96 -7.13
C TYR A 165 15.26 26.64 -6.05
N ARG A 166 14.03 27.10 -6.24
CA ARG A 166 12.86 26.82 -5.41
C ARG A 166 11.63 26.67 -6.31
N ILE A 167 10.67 25.85 -5.91
CA ILE A 167 9.39 25.74 -6.61
C ILE A 167 8.54 27.03 -6.50
N THR A 168 7.82 27.37 -7.57
CA THR A 168 6.83 28.44 -7.56
C THR A 168 5.47 27.94 -7.07
N GLU A 169 4.54 28.86 -6.91
CA GLU A 169 3.13 28.51 -6.71
C GLU A 169 2.55 27.72 -7.90
N LEU A 170 2.93 28.06 -9.13
CA LEU A 170 2.55 27.30 -10.33
C LEU A 170 3.04 25.85 -10.25
N GLY A 171 4.32 25.66 -9.91
CA GLY A 171 4.88 24.31 -9.77
C GLY A 171 4.23 23.51 -8.64
N ARG A 172 3.86 24.17 -7.53
CA ARG A 172 3.13 23.56 -6.41
C ARG A 172 1.76 23.07 -6.86
N GLN A 173 0.98 23.94 -7.50
CA GLN A 173 -0.34 23.61 -8.01
C GLN A 173 -0.30 22.47 -9.02
N TYR A 174 0.74 22.41 -9.86
CA TYR A 174 0.93 21.31 -10.80
C TYR A 174 1.15 19.97 -10.08
N ILE A 175 2.02 19.93 -9.07
CA ILE A 175 2.30 18.69 -8.31
C ILE A 175 1.09 18.23 -7.50
N GLU A 176 0.31 19.16 -6.98
CA GLU A 176 -0.92 18.89 -6.22
C GLU A 176 -2.11 18.50 -7.11
N GLY A 177 -1.96 18.57 -8.44
CA GLY A 177 -3.04 18.29 -9.39
C GLY A 177 -4.12 19.38 -9.44
N SER A 178 -3.87 20.53 -8.83
CA SER A 178 -4.76 21.70 -8.79
C SER A 178 -4.83 22.45 -10.13
N ILE A 179 -3.92 22.13 -11.06
CA ILE A 179 -3.95 22.60 -12.46
C ILE A 179 -3.73 21.44 -13.42
N SER A 180 -4.57 21.34 -14.46
CA SER A 180 -4.52 20.27 -15.45
C SER A 180 -3.57 20.55 -16.62
N HIS A 181 -3.17 21.81 -16.85
CA HIS A 181 -2.36 22.27 -18.00
C HIS A 181 -1.43 23.46 -17.64
N GLY A 182 -0.17 23.41 -18.07
CA GLY A 182 0.70 24.58 -18.26
C GLY A 182 0.80 24.91 -19.77
N PRO A 183 1.58 25.89 -20.24
CA PRO A 183 2.00 27.17 -19.65
C PRO A 183 0.84 28.14 -19.40
N LEU A 184 -0.39 27.73 -19.73
CA LEU A 184 -1.55 28.58 -19.82
C LEU A 184 -2.78 27.71 -19.56
N ALA A 185 -3.31 27.75 -18.34
CA ALA A 185 -4.72 28.08 -18.19
C ALA A 185 -4.95 29.38 -18.99
N ARG A 186 -5.10 29.28 -20.31
CA ARG A 186 -5.00 30.36 -21.31
C ARG A 186 -6.16 31.36 -21.23
N PHE A 187 -6.83 31.41 -20.08
CA PHE A 187 -8.28 31.49 -19.98
C PHE A 187 -8.82 32.25 -18.75
N TRP A 188 -8.07 32.37 -17.64
CA TRP A 188 -8.46 33.26 -16.55
C TRP A 188 -8.18 34.73 -16.88
N GLU A 189 -7.18 35.01 -17.72
CA GLU A 189 -6.79 36.38 -18.05
C GLU A 189 -7.60 37.02 -19.19
N ARG A 190 -8.30 36.23 -20.02
CA ARG A 190 -9.07 36.75 -21.17
C ARG A 190 -10.57 36.93 -20.92
N ARG A 191 -11.11 36.42 -19.80
CA ARG A 191 -12.56 36.48 -19.50
C ARG A 191 -12.98 37.41 -18.35
N ASP A 192 -12.18 37.59 -17.30
CA ASP A 192 -12.67 38.37 -16.14
C ASP A 192 -12.55 39.89 -16.30
N HIS A 193 -11.65 40.41 -17.15
CA HIS A 193 -11.38 41.85 -17.20
C HIS A 193 -11.43 42.47 -18.60
N ARG A 194 -12.24 41.90 -19.49
CA ARG A 194 -13.16 42.76 -20.26
C ARG A 194 -14.16 43.38 -19.28
N LYS A 195 -13.63 44.25 -18.40
CA LYS A 195 -14.38 45.34 -17.80
C LYS A 195 -14.98 46.09 -18.97
N GLN A 196 -16.29 45.94 -19.09
CA GLN A 196 -17.12 46.69 -20.01
C GLN A 196 -16.95 48.19 -19.66
N PRO A 197 -16.63 49.05 -20.64
CA PRO A 197 -17.11 50.43 -20.61
C PRO A 197 -18.64 50.47 -20.79
#